data_AF-A0A2P5TNE6-F1
#
_entry.id   AF-A0A2P5TNE6-F1
#
_cell.length_a   1.000
_cell.length_b   1.000
_cell.length_c   1.000
_cell.angle_alpha   90.00
_cell.angle_beta   90.00
_cell.angle_gamma   90.00
#
_symmetry.space_group_name_H-M   'P 1'
#
loop_
_entity.id
_entity.type
_entity.pdbx_description
1 polymer ?
#
loop_
_entity_poly.entity_id
_entity_poly.type
_entity_poly.pdbx_seq_one_letter_code
_entity_poly.pdbx_strand_id
1 'polypeptide(L)'
;MNPAQVQAPQSAQHNSTADECSTTHQRQPARATTKTERAYLLLLSCPGGVTENDILRHCRLSSGRNYASQVERTLGIRLHREDAPNPDGIGRHYRYRITNRSDAERVAGLIGQMRQRRKVPALSPGEVAHLITPYPLATSTTTTA
;
A
#
# COMPACT_ATOMS: atom_id res chain seq x y z
N MET A 1 -35.29 85.00 11.36
CA MET A 1 -36.60 84.54 11.88
C MET A 1 -36.88 83.15 11.33
N ASN A 2 -37.19 82.23 12.25
CA ASN A 2 -37.82 80.92 12.10
C ASN A 2 -37.06 79.71 11.49
N PRO A 3 -36.99 78.58 12.24
CA PRO A 3 -36.35 77.32 11.88
C PRO A 3 -37.35 76.24 11.42
N ALA A 4 -36.87 75.22 10.71
CA ALA A 4 -37.45 73.86 10.56
C ALA A 4 -36.43 73.03 9.74
N GLN A 5 -35.72 72.07 10.33
CA GLN A 5 -36.00 70.62 10.37
C GLN A 5 -36.33 69.95 9.03
N VAL A 6 -36.02 68.64 8.97
CA VAL A 6 -36.44 67.61 7.97
C VAL A 6 -35.44 67.47 6.79
N GLN A 7 -34.78 66.35 6.45
CA GLN A 7 -34.75 64.95 6.90
C GLN A 7 -33.57 64.22 6.24
N ALA A 8 -33.12 63.12 6.86
CA ALA A 8 -32.01 62.26 6.41
C ALA A 8 -32.36 61.38 5.19
N PRO A 9 -31.34 60.90 4.47
CA PRO A 9 -31.30 59.55 3.89
C PRO A 9 -30.21 58.72 4.60
N GLN A 10 -30.55 57.66 5.33
CA GLN A 10 -30.77 56.28 4.88
C GLN A 10 -29.52 55.60 4.25
N SER A 11 -28.92 54.73 5.06
CA SER A 11 -28.45 53.39 4.67
C SER A 11 -27.25 53.28 3.72
N ALA A 12 -26.03 53.29 4.26
CA ALA A 12 -24.88 52.70 3.59
C ALA A 12 -25.02 51.17 3.61
N GLN A 13 -25.25 50.60 2.42
CA GLN A 13 -25.41 49.17 2.20
C GLN A 13 -24.07 48.42 2.29
N HIS A 14 -24.13 47.23 2.87
CA HIS A 14 -23.14 46.17 2.75
C HIS A 14 -22.79 45.90 1.29
N ASN A 15 -21.49 45.74 0.98
CA ASN A 15 -21.07 44.76 0.00
C ASN A 15 -19.67 44.23 0.35
N SER A 16 -19.62 43.33 1.33
CA SER A 16 -18.51 42.40 1.47
C SER A 16 -18.62 41.41 0.31
N THR A 17 -17.87 41.67 -0.76
CA THR A 17 -17.68 40.74 -1.86
C THR A 17 -16.88 39.55 -1.31
N ALA A 18 -17.59 38.59 -0.71
CA ALA A 18 -17.05 37.29 -0.40
C ALA A 18 -16.83 36.58 -1.74
N ASP A 19 -15.56 36.42 -2.06
CA ASP A 19 -14.96 35.57 -3.09
C ASP A 19 -15.83 34.32 -3.36
N GLU A 20 -16.48 34.28 -4.52
CA GLU A 20 -17.09 33.07 -5.08
C GLU A 20 -15.96 32.07 -5.39
N CYS A 21 -15.51 31.35 -4.36
CA CYS A 21 -14.60 30.23 -4.52
C CYS A 21 -15.38 29.08 -5.16
N SER A 22 -15.28 29.06 -6.49
CA SER A 22 -15.68 27.99 -7.39
C SER A 22 -15.60 26.63 -6.70
N THR A 23 -16.73 25.91 -6.68
CA THR A 23 -16.81 24.52 -6.25
C THR A 23 -15.99 23.65 -7.21
N THR A 24 -14.68 23.67 -7.02
CA THR A 24 -13.76 22.71 -7.61
C THR A 24 -14.10 21.38 -6.95
N HIS A 25 -14.75 20.50 -7.71
CA HIS A 25 -14.82 19.09 -7.37
C HIS A 25 -13.40 18.64 -7.04
N GLN A 26 -13.11 18.50 -5.74
CA GLN A 26 -11.82 18.03 -5.29
C GLN A 26 -11.62 16.64 -5.86
N ARG A 27 -10.86 16.57 -6.96
CA ARG A 27 -10.38 15.32 -7.52
C ARG A 27 -9.51 14.73 -6.43
N GLN A 28 -10.07 13.78 -5.68
CA GLN A 28 -9.36 13.13 -4.58
C GLN A 28 -7.99 12.71 -5.09
N PRO A 29 -6.89 13.05 -4.39
CA PRO A 29 -5.57 12.65 -4.82
C PRO A 29 -5.56 11.12 -4.95
N ALA A 30 -4.94 10.61 -6.02
CA ALA A 30 -4.79 9.18 -6.24
C ALA A 30 -4.25 8.54 -4.95
N ARG A 31 -5.02 7.65 -4.34
CA ARG A 31 -4.70 7.09 -3.01
C ARG A 31 -3.40 6.32 -3.12
N ALA A 32 -2.34 6.85 -2.52
CA ALA A 32 -1.00 6.28 -2.61
C ALA A 32 -0.96 4.82 -2.12
N THR A 33 -0.20 3.99 -2.82
CA THR A 33 0.10 2.60 -2.44
C THR A 33 0.72 2.57 -1.04
N THR A 34 0.20 1.73 -0.15
CA THR A 34 0.68 1.70 1.24
C THR A 34 2.05 1.04 1.35
N LYS A 35 2.81 1.35 2.41
CA LYS A 35 4.14 0.74 2.67
C LYS A 35 4.08 -0.78 2.64
N THR A 36 3.12 -1.35 3.37
CA THR A 36 2.90 -2.80 3.46
C THR A 36 2.54 -3.43 2.11
N GLU A 37 1.70 -2.77 1.31
CA GLU A 37 1.37 -3.29 -0.02
C GLU A 37 2.58 -3.31 -0.94
N ARG A 38 3.41 -2.24 -0.93
CA ARG A 38 4.64 -2.19 -1.73
C ARG A 38 5.59 -3.33 -1.35
N ALA A 39 5.74 -3.61 -0.06
CA ALA A 39 6.56 -4.71 0.43
C ALA A 39 6.01 -6.09 0.01
N TYR A 40 4.69 -6.28 0.07
CA TYR A 40 4.07 -7.56 -0.31
C TYR A 40 4.07 -7.78 -1.82
N LEU A 41 3.88 -6.71 -2.61
CA LEU A 41 4.07 -6.76 -4.06
C LEU A 41 5.52 -7.15 -4.40
N LEU A 42 6.52 -6.54 -3.75
CA LEU A 42 7.92 -6.90 -3.99
C LEU A 42 8.19 -8.37 -3.64
N LEU A 43 7.72 -8.84 -2.47
CA LEU A 43 7.86 -10.24 -2.06
C LEU A 43 7.23 -11.20 -3.09
N LEU A 44 6.06 -10.86 -3.61
CA LEU A 44 5.36 -11.67 -4.59
C LEU A 44 6.01 -11.63 -5.98
N SER A 45 6.52 -10.47 -6.40
CA SER A 45 7.20 -10.27 -7.69
C SER A 45 8.62 -10.84 -7.75
N CYS A 46 9.18 -11.31 -6.62
CA CYS A 46 10.53 -11.85 -6.53
C CYS A 46 10.49 -13.33 -6.07
N PRO A 47 10.34 -14.30 -7.00
CA PRO A 47 10.30 -15.73 -6.68
C PRO A 47 11.58 -16.24 -6.01
N GLY A 48 12.72 -15.60 -6.28
CA GLY A 48 13.99 -15.87 -5.60
C GLY A 48 14.03 -15.43 -4.13
N GLY A 49 13.03 -14.67 -3.68
CA GLY A 49 12.96 -14.07 -2.36
C GLY A 49 13.51 -12.65 -2.31
N VAL A 50 13.25 -12.01 -1.17
CA VAL A 50 13.62 -10.62 -0.90
C VAL A 50 14.30 -10.53 0.46
N THR A 51 15.31 -9.69 0.57
CA THR A 51 15.94 -9.32 1.85
C THR A 51 15.25 -8.11 2.46
N GLU A 52 15.52 -7.85 3.74
CA GLU A 52 15.06 -6.61 4.38
C GLU A 52 15.62 -5.36 3.67
N ASN A 53 16.84 -5.44 3.13
CA ASN A 53 17.44 -4.34 2.37
C ASN A 53 16.76 -4.12 1.01
N ASP A 54 16.33 -5.20 0.34
CA ASP A 54 15.57 -5.07 -0.91
C ASP A 54 14.24 -4.35 -0.65
N ILE A 55 13.53 -4.72 0.40
CA ILE A 55 12.30 -4.03 0.80
C ILE A 55 12.58 -2.56 1.12
N LEU A 56 13.62 -2.26 1.90
CA LEU A 56 13.99 -0.89 2.24
C LEU A 56 14.24 -0.04 0.98
N ARG A 57 15.09 -0.54 0.06
CA ARG A 57 15.55 0.19 -1.12
C ARG A 57 14.48 0.28 -2.21
N HIS A 58 13.88 -0.84 -2.60
CA HIS A 58 12.89 -0.88 -3.68
C HIS A 58 11.54 -0.30 -3.24
N CYS A 59 11.14 -0.49 -1.98
CA CYS A 59 9.90 0.10 -1.47
C CYS A 59 10.10 1.51 -0.87
N ARG A 60 11.30 2.11 -0.96
CA ARG A 60 11.61 3.46 -0.43
C ARG A 60 11.05 3.67 0.99
N LEU A 61 11.39 2.74 1.89
CA LEU A 61 10.91 2.72 3.27
C LEU A 61 12.03 3.11 4.23
N SER A 62 11.67 3.55 5.43
CA SER A 62 12.64 3.81 6.50
C SER A 62 13.13 2.53 7.19
N SER A 63 12.44 1.41 6.98
CA SER A 63 12.80 0.08 7.47
C SER A 63 12.17 -0.95 6.54
N GLY A 64 12.91 -2.01 6.20
CA GLY A 64 12.38 -3.20 5.53
C GLY A 64 12.10 -4.36 6.48
N ARG A 65 12.35 -4.17 7.78
CA ARG A 65 12.13 -5.19 8.80
C ARG A 65 10.63 -5.39 9.05
N ASN A 66 10.28 -6.54 9.62
CA ASN A 66 8.92 -6.92 10.03
C ASN A 66 7.92 -7.23 8.91
N TYR A 67 8.12 -6.86 7.65
CA TYR A 67 7.12 -7.14 6.61
C TYR A 67 6.94 -8.64 6.36
N ALA A 68 8.03 -9.40 6.31
CA ALA A 68 7.99 -10.85 6.17
C ALA A 68 7.26 -11.52 7.34
N SER A 69 7.63 -11.19 8.59
CA SER A 69 6.98 -11.75 9.76
C SER A 69 5.53 -11.27 9.93
N GLN A 70 5.19 -10.08 9.42
CA GLN A 70 3.81 -9.59 9.40
C GLN A 70 2.95 -10.37 8.41
N VAL A 71 3.44 -10.68 7.20
CA VAL A 71 2.66 -11.45 6.23
C VAL A 71 2.47 -12.90 6.68
N GLU A 72 3.49 -13.50 7.31
CA GLU A 72 3.39 -14.83 7.93
C GLU A 72 2.28 -14.87 8.98
N ARG A 73 2.25 -13.91 9.91
CA ARG A 73 1.20 -13.82 10.93
C ARG A 73 -0.18 -13.54 10.35
N THR A 74 -0.26 -12.69 9.33
CA THR A 74 -1.54 -12.28 8.74
C THR A 74 -2.20 -13.42 7.97
N LEU A 75 -1.40 -14.26 7.29
CA LEU A 75 -1.91 -15.34 6.44
C LEU A 75 -1.78 -16.73 7.05
N GLY A 76 -1.08 -16.87 8.18
CA GLY A 76 -0.76 -18.18 8.76
C GLY A 76 0.17 -19.02 7.88
N ILE A 77 0.99 -18.36 7.04
CA ILE A 77 1.95 -19.04 6.15
C ILE A 77 3.35 -19.01 6.75
N ARG A 78 4.25 -19.84 6.22
CA ARG A 78 5.66 -19.86 6.62
C ARG A 78 6.55 -19.61 5.41
N LEU A 79 7.30 -18.50 5.44
CA LEU A 79 8.23 -18.19 4.38
C LEU A 79 9.52 -19.00 4.57
N HIS A 80 10.14 -19.39 3.47
CA HIS A 80 11.52 -19.89 3.52
C HIS A 80 12.44 -18.75 3.95
N ARG A 81 13.37 -19.04 4.87
CA ARG A 81 14.36 -18.09 5.38
C ARG A 81 15.74 -18.64 5.09
N GLU A 82 16.51 -17.88 4.35
CA GLU A 82 17.91 -18.17 4.05
C GLU A 82 18.78 -17.06 4.67
N ASP A 83 19.90 -17.41 5.29
CA ASP A 83 20.87 -16.41 5.76
C ASP A 83 21.42 -15.64 4.56
N ALA A 84 21.29 -14.31 4.59
CA ALA A 84 21.82 -13.42 3.55
C ALA A 84 22.99 -12.60 4.12
N PRO A 85 24.11 -12.49 3.40
CA PRO A 85 25.22 -11.65 3.83
C PRO A 85 24.77 -10.19 3.91
N ASN A 86 24.99 -9.56 5.06
CA ASN A 86 24.68 -8.15 5.26
C ASN A 86 25.94 -7.30 5.02
N PRO A 87 25.99 -6.47 3.96
CA PRO A 87 27.16 -5.64 3.68
C PRO A 87 27.45 -4.62 4.79
N ASP A 88 26.42 -4.21 5.54
CA ASP A 88 26.55 -3.23 6.61
C ASP A 88 27.04 -3.86 7.94
N GLY A 89 27.20 -5.18 8.00
CA GLY A 89 27.75 -5.91 9.15
C GLY A 89 26.88 -5.95 10.42
N ILE A 90 25.75 -5.24 10.47
CA ILE A 90 24.91 -5.14 11.67
C ILE A 90 23.75 -6.15 11.63
N GLY A 91 23.87 -7.19 12.45
CA GLY A 91 22.83 -8.21 12.65
C GLY A 91 22.63 -9.17 11.47
N ARG A 92 21.90 -10.26 11.73
CA ARG A 92 21.54 -11.26 10.69
C ARG A 92 20.44 -10.70 9.80
N HIS A 93 20.63 -10.81 8.49
CA HIS A 93 19.63 -10.52 7.48
C HIS A 93 19.17 -11.82 6.86
N TYR A 94 17.90 -11.90 6.49
CA TYR A 94 17.35 -13.09 5.88
C TYR A 94 16.79 -12.76 4.51
N ARG A 95 16.97 -13.69 3.58
CA ARG A 95 16.18 -13.71 2.35
C ARG A 95 14.91 -14.50 2.61
N TYR A 96 13.78 -13.83 2.49
CA TYR A 96 12.45 -14.44 2.64
C TYR A 96 11.89 -14.79 1.27
N ARG A 97 11.42 -16.03 1.11
CA ARG A 97 10.86 -16.51 -0.15
C ARG A 97 9.56 -17.27 0.08
N ILE A 98 8.60 -17.03 -0.81
CA ILE A 98 7.40 -17.87 -0.93
C ILE A 98 7.78 -19.17 -1.65
N THR A 99 7.43 -20.32 -1.08
CA THR A 99 7.90 -21.63 -1.56
C THR A 99 6.96 -22.30 -2.53
N ASN A 100 5.67 -21.99 -2.47
CA ASN A 100 4.61 -22.68 -3.20
C ASN A 100 3.56 -21.71 -3.72
N ARG A 101 2.82 -22.15 -4.75
CA ARG A 101 1.80 -21.33 -5.40
C ARG A 101 0.61 -20.99 -4.51
N SER A 102 0.20 -21.89 -3.61
CA SER A 102 -0.92 -21.65 -2.70
C SER A 102 -0.67 -20.45 -1.78
N ASP A 103 0.53 -20.34 -1.22
CA ASP A 103 0.93 -19.20 -0.41
C ASP A 103 1.07 -17.91 -1.25
N ALA A 104 1.54 -18.02 -2.50
CA ALA A 104 1.60 -16.88 -3.42
C ALA A 104 0.20 -16.32 -3.74
N GLU A 105 -0.78 -17.19 -3.97
CA GLU A 105 -2.18 -16.83 -4.17
C GLU A 105 -2.78 -16.14 -2.94
N ARG A 106 -2.47 -16.64 -1.73
CA ARG A 106 -2.90 -15.99 -0.47
C ARG A 106 -2.33 -14.58 -0.33
N VAL A 107 -1.04 -14.39 -0.66
CA VAL A 107 -0.41 -13.07 -0.65
C VAL A 107 -1.03 -12.14 -1.70
N ALA A 108 -1.31 -12.63 -2.91
CA ALA A 108 -2.01 -11.87 -3.94
C ALA A 108 -3.42 -11.47 -3.49
N GLY A 109 -4.15 -12.39 -2.85
CA GLY A 109 -5.47 -12.14 -2.26
C GLY A 109 -5.43 -11.06 -1.18
N LEU A 110 -4.43 -11.09 -0.30
CA LEU A 110 -4.22 -10.06 0.73
C LEU A 110 -3.99 -8.67 0.11
N ILE A 111 -3.16 -8.59 -0.93
CA ILE A 111 -2.93 -7.34 -1.67
C ILE A 111 -4.24 -6.84 -2.28
N GLY A 112 -5.04 -7.74 -2.86
CA GLY A 112 -6.39 -7.45 -3.36
C GLY A 112 -7.30 -6.85 -2.28
N GLN A 113 -7.37 -7.46 -1.10
CA GLN A 113 -8.15 -6.96 0.03
C GLN A 113 -7.67 -5.57 0.51
N MET A 114 -6.35 -5.35 0.55
CA MET A 114 -5.77 -4.05 0.89
C MET A 114 -6.17 -2.96 -0.11
N ARG A 115 -6.16 -3.30 -1.41
CA ARG A 115 -6.60 -2.40 -2.49
C ARG A 115 -8.10 -2.12 -2.42
N GLN A 116 -8.91 -3.14 -2.20
CA GLN A 116 -10.35 -3.02 -2.04
C GLN A 116 -10.73 -2.10 -0.86
N ARG A 117 -10.11 -2.29 0.32
CA ARG A 117 -10.32 -1.42 1.49
C ARG A 117 -10.02 0.05 1.21
N ARG A 118 -9.03 0.31 0.34
CA ARG A 118 -8.69 1.67 -0.07
C ARG A 118 -9.53 2.19 -1.24
N LYS A 119 -10.42 1.39 -1.82
CA LYS A 119 -11.22 1.73 -3.01
C LYS A 119 -10.34 2.03 -4.23
N VAL A 120 -9.27 1.26 -4.41
CA VAL A 120 -8.45 1.30 -5.63
C VAL A 120 -8.61 -0.02 -6.42
N PRO A 121 -8.39 -0.02 -7.75
CA PRO A 121 -8.51 -1.23 -8.55
C PRO A 121 -7.65 -2.38 -8.00
N ALA A 122 -8.24 -3.57 -7.92
CA ALA A 122 -7.52 -4.80 -7.60
C ALA A 122 -6.46 -5.10 -8.69
N LEU A 123 -5.55 -6.03 -8.40
CA LEU A 123 -4.70 -6.61 -9.43
C LEU A 123 -5.60 -7.29 -10.46
N SER A 124 -5.32 -7.09 -11.75
CA SER A 124 -6.04 -7.80 -12.81
C SER A 124 -5.76 -9.31 -12.71
N PRO A 125 -6.68 -10.17 -13.17
CA PRO A 125 -6.46 -11.61 -13.19
C PRO A 125 -5.18 -12.02 -13.93
N GLY A 126 -4.84 -11.31 -15.01
CA GLY A 126 -3.61 -11.54 -15.78
C GLY A 126 -2.34 -11.17 -15.00
N GLU A 127 -2.35 -10.04 -14.26
CA GLU A 127 -1.25 -9.67 -13.37
C GLU A 127 -1.07 -10.70 -12.26
N VAL A 128 -2.16 -11.14 -11.62
CA VAL A 128 -2.09 -12.18 -10.57
C VAL A 128 -1.51 -13.46 -11.13
N ALA A 129 -2.01 -13.94 -12.29
CA ALA A 129 -1.51 -15.14 -12.94
C ALA A 129 0.00 -15.03 -13.26
N HIS A 130 0.44 -13.90 -13.79
CA HIS A 130 1.85 -13.64 -14.09
C HIS A 130 2.72 -13.69 -12.82
N LEU A 131 2.23 -13.10 -11.71
CA LEU A 131 2.93 -13.08 -10.44
C LEU A 131 3.02 -14.46 -9.76
N ILE A 132 1.98 -15.30 -9.88
CA ILE A 132 1.96 -16.62 -9.20
C ILE A 132 2.56 -17.76 -10.02
N THR A 133 2.63 -17.61 -11.35
CA THR A 133 3.14 -18.66 -12.27
C THR A 133 4.55 -19.16 -11.93
N PRO A 134 5.52 -18.30 -11.53
CA PRO A 134 6.86 -18.75 -11.18
C PRO A 134 6.94 -19.66 -9.95
N TYR A 135 5.90 -19.70 -9.12
CA TYR A 135 5.86 -20.55 -7.94
C TYR A 135 5.35 -21.96 -8.29
N PRO A 136 5.98 -23.01 -7.76
CA PRO A 136 5.59 -24.39 -8.06
C PRO A 136 4.23 -24.72 -7.43
N LEU A 137 3.45 -25.55 -8.11
CA LEU A 137 2.30 -26.23 -7.50
C LEU A 137 2.84 -27.12 -6.37
N ALA A 138 2.27 -27.03 -5.17
CA ALA A 138 2.77 -27.79 -4.02
C ALA A 138 2.80 -29.28 -4.37
N THR A 139 3.97 -29.91 -4.28
CA THR A 139 4.07 -31.36 -4.48
C THR A 139 3.45 -32.01 -3.25
N SER A 140 2.31 -32.67 -3.42
CA SER A 140 1.75 -33.55 -2.41
C SER A 140 2.80 -34.61 -2.09
N THR A 141 3.55 -34.43 -1.00
CA THR A 141 4.38 -35.50 -0.45
C THR A 141 3.42 -36.56 0.07
N THR A 142 3.09 -37.53 -0.78
CA THR A 142 2.49 -38.80 -0.36
C THR A 142 3.52 -39.47 0.57
N THR A 143 3.30 -39.35 1.87
CA THR A 143 3.99 -40.13 2.90
C THR A 143 3.59 -41.59 2.70
N THR A 144 4.41 -42.35 1.98
CA THR A 144 4.35 -43.81 2.01
C THR A 144 4.95 -44.26 3.34
N ALA A 145 4.10 -44.80 4.21
CA ALA A 145 4.49 -45.53 5.41
C ALA A 145 5.05 -46.91 5.05
#